data_AF-A0A6J6XG24-F1
#
_entry.id   AF-A0A6J6XG24-F1
#
_cell.length_a   1.000
_cell.length_b   1.000
_cell.length_c   1.000
_cell.angle_alpha   90.00
_cell.angle_beta   90.00
_cell.angle_gamma   90.00
#
_symmetry.space_group_name_H-M   'P 1'
#
loop_
_entity.id
_entity.type
_entity.pdbx_description
1 polymer ?
#
loop_
_entity_poly.entity_id
_entity_poly.type
_entity_poly.pdbx_seq_one_letter_code
_entity_poly.pdbx_strand_id
1 'polypeptide(L)'
;MVRACFGCHSNEVEYPAYASVAPISWVVEAHVAEGREKVNYSEFDSRQRGADETIEVIQEGSMPPAYYTQFGRHPEAKLTTAEIAELIAGLKATPGLSER
;
A
#
# COMPACT_ATOMS: atom_id res chain seq x y z
N MET A 1 -3.52 -7.80 -3.19
CA MET A 1 -2.60 -6.73 -3.64
C MET A 1 -3.36 -5.52 -4.17
N VAL A 2 -3.95 -5.57 -5.37
CA VAL A 2 -4.51 -4.39 -6.07
C VAL A 2 -5.54 -3.64 -5.22
N ARG A 3 -6.58 -4.34 -4.72
CA ARG A 3 -7.66 -3.70 -3.95
C ARG A 3 -7.23 -2.92 -2.70
N ALA A 4 -6.11 -3.29 -2.07
CA ALA A 4 -5.73 -2.78 -0.75
C ALA A 4 -4.47 -1.92 -0.78
N CYS A 5 -3.57 -2.15 -1.73
CA CYS A 5 -2.23 -1.56 -1.73
C CYS A 5 -2.04 -0.56 -2.87
N PHE A 6 -2.67 -0.79 -4.03
CA PHE A 6 -2.39 0.01 -5.23
C PHE A 6 -2.90 1.44 -5.11
N GLY A 7 -3.90 1.69 -4.26
CA GLY A 7 -4.40 3.04 -4.00
C GLY A 7 -3.36 4.01 -3.43
N CYS A 8 -2.23 3.52 -2.92
CA CYS A 8 -1.12 4.37 -2.46
C CYS A 8 0.27 3.94 -2.96
N HIS A 9 0.46 2.66 -3.30
CA HIS A 9 1.77 2.07 -3.62
C HIS A 9 1.89 1.58 -5.07
N SER A 10 1.25 2.26 -6.03
CA SER A 10 1.33 1.90 -7.45
C SER A 10 1.46 3.14 -8.34
N ASN A 11 1.79 2.94 -9.62
CA ASN A 11 1.72 3.97 -10.64
C ASN A 11 0.28 4.16 -11.18
N GLU A 12 -0.66 3.33 -10.72
CA GLU A 12 -2.05 3.26 -11.16
C GLU A 12 -3.02 3.74 -10.05
N VAL A 13 -2.60 4.74 -9.26
CA VAL A 13 -3.43 5.30 -8.19
C VAL A 13 -4.66 6.01 -8.78
N GLU A 14 -5.84 5.54 -8.37
CA GLU A 14 -7.11 6.20 -8.68
C GLU A 14 -7.39 7.29 -7.65
N TYR A 15 -7.21 8.55 -8.04
CA TYR A 15 -7.45 9.68 -7.15
C TYR A 15 -8.95 9.97 -7.02
N PRO A 16 -9.48 10.07 -5.78
CA PRO A 16 -10.86 10.45 -5.56
C PRO A 16 -11.07 11.92 -5.96
N ALA A 17 -12.31 12.27 -6.35
CA ALA A 17 -12.63 13.62 -6.84
C ALA A 17 -12.26 14.75 -5.85
N TYR A 18 -12.27 14.52 -4.54
CA TYR A 18 -11.85 15.53 -3.55
C TYR A 18 -10.34 15.81 -3.59
N ALA A 19 -9.53 14.90 -4.13
CA ALA A 19 -8.08 15.05 -4.24
C ALA A 19 -7.66 15.97 -5.40
N SER A 20 -8.62 16.59 -6.12
CA SER A 20 -8.32 17.58 -7.16
C SER A 20 -8.35 19.03 -6.65
N VAL A 21 -8.65 19.26 -5.37
CA VAL A 21 -8.83 20.60 -4.79
C VAL A 21 -7.77 20.90 -3.73
N ALA A 22 -7.08 22.03 -3.87
CA ALA A 22 -6.11 22.48 -2.87
C ALA A 22 -6.80 22.95 -1.58
N PRO A 23 -6.20 22.74 -0.39
CA PRO A 23 -4.90 22.12 -0.15
C PRO A 23 -4.93 20.58 -0.05
N ILE A 24 -6.11 19.96 -0.14
CA ILE A 24 -6.31 18.51 0.04
C ILE A 24 -5.51 17.72 -1.00
N SER A 25 -5.50 18.19 -2.25
CA SER A 25 -4.73 17.59 -3.35
C SER A 25 -3.25 17.45 -3.01
N TRP A 26 -2.64 18.42 -2.33
CA TRP A 26 -1.22 18.38 -1.97
C TRP A 26 -0.94 17.33 -0.89
N VAL A 27 -1.83 17.21 0.09
CA VAL A 27 -1.67 16.22 1.17
C VAL A 27 -1.83 14.80 0.62
N VAL A 28 -2.84 14.57 -0.23
CA VAL A 28 -3.04 13.27 -0.86
C VAL A 28 -1.85 12.90 -1.73
N GLU A 29 -1.38 13.82 -2.57
CA GLU A 29 -0.21 13.58 -3.42
C GLU A 29 1.05 13.30 -2.60
N ALA A 30 1.30 14.07 -1.53
CA ALA A 30 2.45 13.86 -0.66
C ALA A 30 2.43 12.46 -0.02
N HIS A 31 1.26 12.01 0.48
CA HIS A 31 1.13 10.67 1.06
C HIS A 31 1.34 9.55 0.02
N VAL A 32 0.79 9.70 -1.18
CA VAL A 32 0.98 8.72 -2.27
C VAL A 32 2.45 8.68 -2.70
N ALA A 33 3.08 9.83 -2.84
CA ALA A 33 4.50 9.92 -3.20
C ALA A 33 5.40 9.25 -2.13
N GLU A 34 5.18 9.54 -0.85
CA GLU A 34 5.92 8.90 0.25
C GLU A 34 5.71 7.38 0.28
N GLY A 35 4.47 6.92 0.08
CA GLY A 35 4.14 5.49 0.02
C GLY A 35 4.91 4.78 -1.09
N ARG A 36 4.88 5.33 -2.31
CA ARG A 36 5.60 4.80 -3.48
C ARG A 36 7.11 4.84 -3.32
N GLU A 37 7.66 5.87 -2.69
CA GLU A 37 9.11 5.97 -2.45
C GLU A 37 9.62 4.84 -1.55
N LYS A 38 8.82 4.45 -0.55
CA LYS A 38 9.15 3.29 0.29
C LYS A 38 9.00 2.00 -0.49
N VAL A 39 7.85 1.80 -1.14
CA VAL A 39 7.51 0.59 -1.88
C VAL A 39 6.58 0.93 -3.05
N ASN A 40 6.97 0.57 -4.27
CA ASN A 40 6.11 0.66 -5.45
C ASN A 40 5.84 -0.74 -6.03
N TYR A 41 4.60 -1.23 -5.89
CA TYR A 41 4.19 -2.54 -6.39
C TYR A 41 4.08 -2.60 -7.92
N SER A 42 4.10 -1.46 -8.62
CA SER A 42 4.20 -1.44 -10.09
C SER A 42 5.63 -1.68 -10.58
N GLU A 43 6.62 -1.62 -9.68
CA GLU A 43 8.05 -1.79 -9.98
C GLU A 43 8.63 -2.99 -9.21
N PHE A 44 7.83 -4.04 -9.03
CA PHE A 44 8.13 -5.24 -8.24
C PHE A 44 9.34 -6.06 -8.73
N ASP A 45 9.81 -5.81 -9.96
CA ASP A 45 10.99 -6.40 -10.57
C ASP A 45 12.29 -5.69 -10.17
N SER A 46 12.19 -4.46 -9.67
CA SER A 46 13.29 -3.68 -9.14
C SER A 46 13.40 -3.81 -7.62
N ARG A 47 14.61 -3.61 -7.09
CA ARG A 47 14.85 -3.68 -5.64
C ARG A 47 14.16 -2.51 -4.95
N GLN A 48 13.14 -2.81 -4.13
CA GLN A 48 12.44 -1.80 -3.32
C GLN A 48 13.21 -1.53 -2.02
N ARG A 49 13.25 -0.25 -1.59
CA ARG A 49 13.92 0.15 -0.35
C ARG A 49 13.20 -0.40 0.89
N GLY A 50 11.87 -0.40 0.87
CA GLY A 50 11.02 -0.90 1.95
C GLY A 50 10.56 -2.34 1.76
N ALA A 51 11.22 -3.15 0.93
CA ALA A 51 10.87 -4.57 0.76
C ALA A 51 10.87 -5.32 2.10
N ASP A 52 11.91 -5.09 2.90
CA ASP A 52 12.10 -5.72 4.20
C ASP A 52 10.99 -5.28 5.18
N GLU A 53 10.68 -3.98 5.24
CA GLU A 53 9.65 -3.44 6.13
C GLU A 53 8.20 -3.79 5.70
N THR A 54 7.96 -4.09 4.42
CA THR A 54 6.61 -4.30 3.88
C THR A 54 5.88 -5.44 4.59
N ILE A 55 6.57 -6.57 4.79
CA ILE A 55 5.96 -7.74 5.42
C ILE A 55 5.71 -7.47 6.90
N GLU A 56 6.66 -6.83 7.58
CA GLU A 56 6.57 -6.43 8.99
C GLU A 56 5.32 -5.56 9.24
N VAL A 57 5.16 -4.46 8.49
CA VAL A 57 4.04 -3.53 8.70
C VAL A 57 2.67 -4.15 8.38
N ILE A 58 2.61 -5.12 7.47
CA ILE A 58 1.39 -5.89 7.19
C ILE A 58 1.09 -6.86 8.35
N GLN A 59 2.10 -7.53 8.90
CA GLN A 59 1.95 -8.46 10.02
C GLN A 59 1.55 -7.76 11.31
N GLU A 60 2.11 -6.57 11.57
CA GLU A 60 1.76 -5.72 12.71
C GLU A 60 0.39 -5.05 12.55
N GLY A 61 -0.17 -5.04 11.34
CA GLY A 61 -1.44 -4.38 11.04
C GLY A 61 -1.33 -2.86 11.06
N SER A 62 -0.13 -2.29 10.92
CA SER A 62 0.09 -0.85 10.80
C SER A 62 -0.26 -0.33 9.40
N MET A 63 -0.31 -1.23 8.40
CA MET A 63 -0.78 -0.95 7.04
C MET A 63 -2.07 -1.70 6.68
N PRO A 64 -3.07 -1.03 6.08
CA PRO A 64 -3.15 0.42 5.94
C PRO A 64 -3.36 1.09 7.30
N PRO A 65 -2.99 2.38 7.48
CA PRO A 65 -3.23 3.09 8.72
C PRO A 65 -4.70 3.01 9.13
N ALA A 66 -4.98 2.88 10.43
CA ALA A 66 -6.34 2.66 10.94
C ALA A 66 -7.36 3.68 10.41
N TYR A 67 -6.98 4.96 10.30
CA TYR A 67 -7.85 6.02 9.79
C TYR A 67 -8.32 5.80 8.33
N TYR A 68 -7.59 5.01 7.54
CA TYR A 68 -7.89 4.72 6.15
C TYR A 68 -9.09 3.79 6.02
N THR A 69 -9.23 2.84 6.97
CA THR A 69 -10.34 1.86 6.97
C THR A 69 -11.45 2.19 7.98
N GLN A 70 -11.16 3.06 8.95
CA GLN A 70 -12.11 3.43 10.01
C GLN A 70 -13.34 4.15 9.44
N PHE A 71 -14.47 4.04 10.13
CA PHE A 71 -15.77 4.59 9.72
C PHE A 71 -16.29 4.06 8.36
N GLY A 72 -15.83 2.88 7.94
CA GLY A 72 -16.24 2.27 6.67
C GLY A 72 -15.64 2.96 5.45
N ARG A 73 -14.57 3.75 5.64
CA ARG A 73 -13.75 4.25 4.55
C ARG A 73 -12.93 3.09 4.00
N HIS A 74 -12.70 3.06 2.68
CA HIS A 74 -11.90 2.04 2.00
C HIS A 74 -12.11 0.60 2.52
N PRO A 75 -13.34 0.06 2.56
CA PRO A 75 -13.59 -1.30 3.02
C PRO A 75 -12.84 -2.36 2.20
N GLU A 76 -12.54 -2.05 0.94
CA GLU A 76 -11.70 -2.83 0.03
C GLU A 76 -10.24 -2.95 0.49
N ALA A 77 -9.79 -2.18 1.47
CA ALA A 77 -8.46 -2.30 2.06
C ALA A 77 -8.46 -3.06 3.39
N LYS A 78 -9.64 -3.44 3.90
CA LYS A 78 -9.76 -4.29 5.08
C LYS A 78 -9.57 -5.76 4.67
N LEU A 79 -8.36 -6.27 4.84
CA LEU A 79 -8.02 -7.66 4.55
C LEU A 79 -8.45 -8.58 5.70
N THR A 80 -8.93 -9.78 5.38
CA THR A 80 -9.11 -10.86 6.36
C THR A 80 -7.77 -11.50 6.70
N THR A 81 -7.71 -12.25 7.80
CA THR A 81 -6.50 -12.99 8.18
C THR A 81 -6.02 -13.95 7.09
N ALA A 82 -6.94 -14.60 6.37
CA ALA A 82 -6.60 -15.49 5.26
C ALA A 82 -5.97 -14.71 4.08
N GLU A 83 -6.53 -13.56 3.74
CA GLU A 83 -6.01 -12.70 2.66
C GLU A 83 -4.67 -12.06 3.02
N ILE A 84 -4.44 -11.73 4.29
CA ILE A 84 -3.14 -11.27 4.80
C ILE A 84 -2.10 -12.38 4.63
N ALA A 85 -2.44 -13.63 5.01
CA ALA A 85 -1.53 -14.75 4.86
C ALA A 85 -1.18 -15.02 3.38
N GLU A 86 -2.16 -14.98 2.49
CA GLU A 86 -1.96 -15.11 1.05
C GLU A 86 -1.10 -13.96 0.49
N LEU A 87 -1.35 -12.73 0.94
CA LEU A 87 -0.57 -11.56 0.56
C LEU A 87 0.90 -11.69 0.95
N ILE A 88 1.18 -12.06 2.20
CA ILE A 88 2.55 -12.26 2.70
C ILE A 88 3.24 -13.39 1.91
N ALA A 89 2.55 -14.49 1.62
CA ALA A 89 3.09 -15.58 0.83
C ALA A 89 3.49 -15.11 -0.59
N GLY A 90 2.64 -14.31 -1.24
CA GLY A 90 2.92 -13.73 -2.56
C GLY A 90 4.10 -12.75 -2.55
N LEU A 91 4.20 -11.90 -1.51
CA LEU A 91 5.31 -10.96 -1.35
C LEU A 91 6.66 -11.69 -1.18
N LYS A 92 6.70 -12.73 -0.34
CA LYS A 92 7.91 -13.56 -0.16
C LYS A 92 8.33 -14.30 -1.43
N ALA A 93 7.39 -14.64 -2.30
CA ALA A 93 7.68 -15.26 -3.58
C ALA A 93 8.12 -14.26 -4.67
N THR A 94 8.04 -12.94 -4.40
CA THR A 94 8.36 -11.89 -5.37
C THR A 94 9.80 -11.40 -5.19
N PRO A 95 10.71 -11.62 -6.16
CA PRO A 95 12.15 -11.37 -5.96
C PRO A 95 12.54 -9.95 -5.55
N GLY A 96 11.84 -8.92 -6.03
CA GLY A 96 12.11 -7.52 -5.69
C GLY A 96 11.53 -7.07 -4.35
N LEU A 97 10.71 -7.91 -3.70
CA LEU A 97 9.95 -7.62 -2.48
C LEU A 97 10.23 -8.61 -1.33
N SER A 98 11.02 -9.67 -1.57
CA SER A 98 11.41 -10.61 -0.52
C SER A 98 12.48 -10.00 0.38
N GLU A 99 12.27 -10.13 1.70
CA GLU A 99 13.31 -9.90 2.70
C GLU A 99 14.49 -10.85 2.42
N ARG A 100 15.73 -10.36 2.54
CA ARG A 100 16.94 -11.19 2.45
C ARG A 100 17.70 -11.20 3.77
#